data_AF-A0A969KY09-F1
#
_entry.id   AF-A0A969KY09-F1
#
_cell.length_a   1.000
_cell.length_b   1.000
_cell.length_c   1.000
_cell.angle_alpha   90.00
_cell.angle_beta   90.00
_cell.angle_gamma   90.00
#
_symmetry.space_group_name_H-M   'P 1'
#
loop_
_entity.id
_entity.type
_entity.pdbx_description
1 polymer ?
#
loop_
_entity_poly.entity_id
_entity_poly.type
_entity_poly.pdbx_seq_one_letter_code
_entity_poly.pdbx_strand_id
1 'polypeptide(L)'
;MARKQKKLTRKQRLQQQEAVTRQRQTRGWVSPNEKAKQRQELEEDMAPLMAIVETGVGSSEENLFFLLADSADMVVGPEFNEIFAEPLVTVPTYISVAEKLGFASPDELFDLPEEEQNDKKAQIVEETTRRLLTDDLRQEILAALDGLRQRLKKEGYRAEAARAAGLQLVLGDRKSKGLWPTLGLVQAIMLRSLEAGFELVSVTMDDEAAEDDEDDDSLAALYQKLGDPELDNKLEQAIKKIPGLENYLGKQVDKIWQEGEKALFDGVLNLGLFDEAELDAGAEIFNRVMTEAADEAEAESEPAAASSVKEQTQDLFNQLDAYLVELFTPERLEQIRARLKTVVEEEDYPAQYTPYIKMMSEAMDEADAIEYERAFLFKALMGEMQTRPYDETDDEEEDGEDEN
;
A
#
# COMPACT_ATOMS: atom_id res chain seq x y z
N MET A 1 2.25 51.45 17.81
CA MET A 1 1.58 51.41 16.49
C MET A 1 0.74 50.16 16.39
N ALA A 2 -0.59 50.28 16.26
CA ALA A 2 -1.51 49.15 16.24
C ALA A 2 -1.57 48.52 14.83
N ARG A 3 -1.19 47.24 14.70
CA ARG A 3 -1.30 46.47 13.45
C ARG A 3 -2.78 46.28 13.10
N LYS A 4 -3.23 46.92 12.01
CA LYS A 4 -4.57 46.71 11.44
C LYS A 4 -4.63 45.32 10.80
N GLN A 5 -5.32 44.36 11.45
CA GLN A 5 -5.67 43.09 10.83
C GLN A 5 -6.63 43.33 9.66
N LYS A 6 -6.20 43.03 8.42
CA LYS A 6 -7.06 43.04 7.23
C LYS A 6 -8.16 41.99 7.41
N LYS A 7 -9.43 42.42 7.45
CA LYS A 7 -10.59 41.51 7.49
C LYS A 7 -10.69 40.80 6.13
N LEU A 8 -10.37 39.51 6.11
CA LEU A 8 -10.62 38.63 4.95
C LEU A 8 -12.06 38.76 4.47
N THR A 9 -12.23 38.95 3.16
CA THR A 9 -13.54 39.08 2.53
C THR A 9 -14.32 37.76 2.61
N ARG A 10 -15.65 37.83 2.57
CA ARG A 10 -16.53 36.64 2.63
C ARG A 10 -16.18 35.59 1.55
N LYS A 11 -15.73 36.04 0.38
CA LYS A 11 -15.31 35.19 -0.74
C LYS A 11 -14.00 34.43 -0.44
N GLN A 12 -13.01 35.11 0.17
CA GLN A 12 -11.75 34.48 0.60
C GLN A 12 -11.95 33.46 1.73
N ARG A 13 -12.90 33.71 2.64
CA ARG A 13 -13.28 32.74 3.68
C ARG A 13 -13.91 31.47 3.13
N LEU A 14 -14.75 31.60 2.09
CA LEU A 14 -15.37 30.45 1.42
C LEU A 14 -14.33 29.63 0.66
N GLN A 15 -13.41 30.27 -0.07
CA GLN A 15 -12.32 29.57 -0.76
C GLN A 15 -11.35 28.88 0.21
N GLN A 16 -11.01 29.51 1.35
CA GLN A 16 -10.22 28.82 2.38
C GLN A 16 -10.99 27.65 3.00
N GLN A 17 -12.30 27.76 3.20
CA GLN A 17 -13.11 26.64 3.66
C GLN A 17 -13.15 25.50 2.64
N GLU A 18 -13.31 25.79 1.35
CA GLU A 18 -13.30 24.80 0.27
C GLU A 18 -11.93 24.13 0.08
N ALA A 19 -10.84 24.89 0.18
CA ALA A 19 -9.48 24.34 0.12
C ALA A 19 -9.20 23.43 1.32
N VAL A 20 -9.63 23.85 2.52
CA VAL A 20 -9.50 23.04 3.74
C VAL A 20 -10.41 21.80 3.69
N THR A 21 -11.63 21.87 3.13
CA THR A 21 -12.46 20.67 2.95
C THR A 21 -11.90 19.74 1.89
N ARG A 22 -11.34 20.23 0.77
CA ARG A 22 -10.68 19.39 -0.23
C ARG A 22 -9.44 18.68 0.34
N GLN A 23 -8.60 19.40 1.07
CA GLN A 23 -7.41 18.85 1.72
C GLN A 23 -7.76 17.87 2.87
N ARG A 24 -8.97 17.99 3.43
CA ARG A 24 -9.54 17.06 4.41
C ARG A 24 -10.14 15.81 3.76
N GLN A 25 -10.79 15.96 2.61
CA GLN A 25 -11.34 14.84 1.83
C GLN A 25 -10.24 13.94 1.27
N THR A 26 -9.13 14.52 0.78
CA THR A 26 -7.96 13.73 0.33
C THR A 26 -7.26 12.97 1.46
N ARG A 27 -7.48 13.37 2.71
CA ARG A 27 -6.96 12.68 3.92
C ARG A 27 -8.00 11.78 4.61
N GLY A 28 -9.13 11.51 3.98
CA GLY A 28 -10.19 10.68 4.57
C GLY A 28 -10.80 11.26 5.85
N TRP A 29 -10.72 12.58 6.07
CA TRP A 29 -11.29 13.22 7.25
C TRP A 29 -12.82 13.26 7.15
N VAL A 30 -13.48 12.49 8.00
CA VAL A 30 -14.93 12.52 8.21
C VAL A 30 -15.26 13.48 9.35
N SER A 31 -16.14 14.44 9.13
CA SER A 31 -16.49 15.41 10.15
C SER A 31 -17.17 14.73 11.35
N PRO A 32 -17.04 15.26 12.59
CA PRO A 32 -17.72 14.69 13.75
C PRO A 32 -19.25 14.54 13.57
N ASN A 33 -19.86 15.47 12.83
CA ASN A 33 -21.29 15.42 12.50
C ASN A 33 -21.62 14.30 11.52
N GLU A 34 -20.78 14.07 10.51
CA GLU A 34 -20.95 12.93 9.60
C GLU A 34 -20.73 11.60 10.34
N LYS A 35 -19.75 11.51 11.25
CA LYS A 35 -19.56 10.31 12.09
C LYS A 35 -20.77 10.05 12.98
N ALA A 36 -21.32 11.10 13.60
CA ALA A 36 -22.53 10.99 14.42
C ALA A 36 -23.73 10.53 13.58
N LYS A 37 -23.89 11.07 12.37
CA LYS A 37 -24.94 10.68 11.44
C LYS A 37 -24.78 9.23 10.98
N GLN A 38 -23.58 8.83 10.59
CA GLN A 38 -23.27 7.45 10.22
C GLN A 38 -23.59 6.49 11.37
N ARG A 39 -23.18 6.83 12.60
CA ARG A 39 -23.50 6.03 13.78
C ARG A 39 -25.01 5.90 14.00
N GLN A 40 -25.76 6.99 13.87
CA GLN A 40 -27.22 6.95 13.98
C GLN A 40 -27.84 6.06 12.89
N GLU A 41 -27.38 6.17 11.65
CA GLU A 41 -27.86 5.32 10.55
C GLU A 41 -27.57 3.82 10.81
N LEU A 42 -26.43 3.50 11.42
CA LEU A 42 -26.10 2.13 11.83
C LEU A 42 -26.99 1.64 12.98
N GLU A 43 -27.25 2.48 13.98
CA GLU A 43 -28.12 2.16 15.11
C GLU A 43 -29.57 1.92 14.64
N GLU A 44 -30.06 2.72 13.68
CA GLU A 44 -31.37 2.54 13.04
C GLU A 44 -31.44 1.22 12.24
N ASP A 45 -30.40 0.89 11.49
CA ASP A 45 -30.32 -0.35 10.72
C ASP A 45 -30.17 -1.59 11.61
N MET A 46 -29.56 -1.45 12.78
CA MET A 46 -29.40 -2.53 13.77
C MET A 46 -30.70 -2.81 14.55
N ALA A 47 -31.70 -1.93 14.52
CA ALA A 47 -32.94 -2.09 15.29
C ALA A 47 -33.63 -3.47 15.15
N PRO A 48 -33.71 -4.10 13.96
CA PRO A 48 -34.24 -5.46 13.83
C PRO A 48 -33.44 -6.51 14.60
N LEU A 49 -32.12 -6.35 14.68
CA LEU A 49 -31.23 -7.26 15.42
C LEU A 49 -31.42 -7.09 16.93
N MET A 50 -31.55 -5.85 17.41
CA MET A 50 -31.78 -5.56 18.83
C MET A 50 -33.08 -6.17 19.35
N ALA A 51 -34.13 -6.17 18.55
CA ALA A 51 -35.39 -6.83 18.91
C ALA A 51 -35.21 -8.34 19.15
N ILE A 52 -34.32 -9.01 18.42
CA ILE A 52 -33.99 -10.43 18.62
C ILE A 52 -33.17 -10.60 19.90
N VAL A 53 -32.15 -9.77 20.07
CA VAL A 53 -31.24 -9.75 21.23
C VAL A 53 -31.99 -9.56 22.56
N GLU A 54 -32.99 -8.70 22.59
CA GLU A 54 -33.82 -8.41 23.77
C GLU A 54 -34.75 -9.57 24.17
N THR A 55 -35.04 -10.48 23.25
CA THR A 55 -35.89 -11.66 23.51
C THR A 55 -35.12 -12.91 23.95
N GLY A 56 -33.79 -12.87 23.88
CA GLY A 56 -32.92 -14.00 24.23
C GLY A 56 -32.71 -14.19 25.73
N VAL A 57 -32.25 -15.38 26.13
CA VAL A 57 -31.85 -15.69 27.51
C VAL A 57 -30.37 -15.31 27.67
N GLY A 58 -30.07 -14.27 28.45
CA GLY A 58 -28.70 -13.78 28.65
C GLY A 58 -28.65 -12.25 28.73
N SER A 59 -27.45 -11.68 28.83
CA SER A 59 -27.31 -10.22 28.64
C SER A 59 -27.45 -9.86 27.16
N SER A 60 -28.00 -8.67 26.88
CA SER A 60 -28.12 -8.17 25.50
C SER A 60 -26.77 -8.07 24.79
N GLU A 61 -25.70 -7.80 25.54
CA GLU A 61 -24.34 -7.72 25.00
C GLU A 61 -23.80 -9.11 24.58
N GLU A 62 -24.02 -10.14 25.40
CA GLU A 62 -23.63 -11.52 25.06
C GLU A 62 -24.42 -12.04 23.85
N ASN A 63 -25.73 -11.82 23.81
CA ASN A 63 -26.57 -12.26 22.69
C ASN A 63 -26.18 -11.56 21.38
N LEU A 64 -25.88 -10.26 21.44
CA LEU A 64 -25.35 -9.53 20.29
C LEU A 64 -24.00 -10.10 19.87
N PHE A 65 -23.10 -10.36 20.82
CA PHE A 65 -21.80 -10.96 20.54
C PHE A 65 -21.92 -12.31 19.82
N PHE A 66 -22.76 -13.24 20.30
CA PHE A 66 -22.92 -14.55 19.66
C PHE A 66 -23.44 -14.45 18.22
N LEU A 67 -24.39 -13.54 17.95
CA LEU A 67 -24.91 -13.31 16.60
C LEU A 67 -23.86 -12.73 15.63
N LEU A 68 -22.93 -11.94 16.17
CA LEU A 68 -21.82 -11.35 15.41
C LEU A 68 -20.62 -12.30 15.32
N ALA A 69 -20.42 -13.18 16.30
CA ALA A 69 -19.39 -14.22 16.26
C ALA A 69 -19.68 -15.22 15.12
N ASP A 70 -20.95 -15.53 14.87
CA ASP A 70 -21.39 -16.40 13.77
C ASP A 70 -21.45 -15.69 12.39
N SER A 71 -20.60 -14.69 12.14
CA SER A 71 -20.64 -13.86 10.92
C SER A 71 -19.71 -14.31 9.79
N ALA A 72 -19.15 -15.51 9.90
CA ALA A 72 -18.23 -16.04 8.89
C ALA A 72 -18.89 -16.14 7.49
N ASP A 73 -20.20 -16.36 7.44
CA ASP A 73 -20.99 -16.45 6.21
C ASP A 73 -20.94 -15.17 5.35
N MET A 74 -20.71 -14.01 5.97
CA MET A 74 -20.70 -12.72 5.26
C MET A 74 -19.51 -12.53 4.33
N VAL A 75 -18.40 -13.27 4.55
CA VAL A 75 -17.18 -13.15 3.74
C VAL A 75 -17.39 -13.55 2.28
N VAL A 76 -18.46 -14.30 1.99
CA VAL A 76 -18.83 -14.76 0.64
C VAL A 76 -19.35 -13.61 -0.24
N GLY A 77 -19.68 -12.46 0.35
CA GLY A 77 -20.11 -11.29 -0.40
C GLY A 77 -18.99 -10.76 -1.32
N PRO A 78 -19.32 -10.30 -2.55
CA PRO A 78 -18.34 -9.77 -3.49
C PRO A 78 -17.52 -8.60 -2.92
N GLU A 79 -18.08 -7.86 -1.95
CA GLU A 79 -17.40 -6.76 -1.26
C GLU A 79 -16.15 -7.20 -0.50
N PHE A 80 -16.06 -8.47 -0.13
CA PHE A 80 -14.95 -9.01 0.64
C PHE A 80 -13.94 -9.75 -0.21
N ASN A 81 -14.19 -9.99 -1.50
CA ASN A 81 -13.32 -10.85 -2.34
C ASN A 81 -11.85 -10.42 -2.31
N GLU A 82 -11.58 -9.12 -2.22
CA GLU A 82 -10.23 -8.55 -2.33
C GLU A 82 -9.58 -8.22 -0.98
N ILE A 83 -10.24 -8.57 0.13
CA ILE A 83 -9.76 -8.22 1.47
C ILE A 83 -8.93 -9.37 2.03
N PHE A 84 -7.63 -9.15 2.17
CA PHE A 84 -6.71 -10.14 2.72
C PHE A 84 -5.85 -9.51 3.79
N ALA A 85 -5.53 -10.26 4.85
CA ALA A 85 -4.26 -10.04 5.52
C ALA A 85 -3.15 -10.47 4.57
N GLU A 86 -2.00 -9.80 4.59
CA GLU A 86 -0.90 -10.10 3.67
C GLU A 86 -0.57 -11.60 3.69
N PRO A 87 -0.89 -12.38 2.65
CA PRO A 87 -0.92 -13.85 2.74
C PRO A 87 0.44 -14.44 3.12
N LEU A 88 1.53 -13.91 2.54
CA LEU A 88 2.91 -14.32 2.79
C LEU A 88 3.42 -13.94 4.19
N VAL A 89 2.80 -12.96 4.85
CA VAL A 89 3.08 -12.63 6.26
C VAL A 89 2.20 -13.45 7.20
N THR A 90 1.03 -13.87 6.71
CA THR A 90 0.01 -14.57 7.50
C THR A 90 0.48 -15.97 7.89
N VAL A 91 1.08 -16.73 6.96
CA VAL A 91 1.62 -18.08 7.21
C VAL A 91 2.72 -18.10 8.28
N PRO A 92 3.84 -17.35 8.16
CA PRO A 92 4.89 -17.37 9.17
C PRO A 92 4.40 -16.84 10.53
N THR A 93 3.45 -15.90 10.54
CA THR A 93 2.82 -15.45 11.79
C THR A 93 2.02 -16.57 12.44
N TYR A 94 1.25 -17.33 11.67
CA TYR A 94 0.47 -18.47 12.17
C TYR A 94 1.37 -19.57 12.73
N ILE A 95 2.43 -19.93 12.00
CA ILE A 95 3.44 -20.90 12.46
C ILE A 95 4.07 -20.43 13.77
N SER A 96 4.54 -19.17 13.84
CA SER A 96 5.12 -18.59 15.05
C SER A 96 4.15 -18.56 16.24
N VAL A 97 2.85 -18.41 16.00
CA VAL A 97 1.84 -18.48 17.06
C VAL A 97 1.67 -19.92 17.54
N ALA A 98 1.62 -20.90 16.64
CA ALA A 98 1.55 -22.32 16.99
C ALA A 98 2.77 -22.74 17.83
N GLU A 99 3.98 -22.36 17.42
CA GLU A 99 5.22 -22.60 18.15
C GLU A 99 5.18 -22.05 19.58
N LYS A 100 4.71 -20.80 19.74
CA LYS A 100 4.56 -20.18 21.06
C LYS A 100 3.54 -20.88 21.95
N LEU A 101 2.60 -21.61 21.36
CA LEU A 101 1.62 -22.42 22.08
C LEU A 101 2.10 -23.85 22.35
N GLY A 102 3.34 -24.18 21.95
CA GLY A 102 4.02 -25.42 22.29
C GLY A 102 3.99 -26.50 21.21
N PHE A 103 3.60 -26.16 19.99
CA PHE A 103 3.62 -27.07 18.83
C PHE A 103 4.94 -26.94 18.07
N ALA A 104 5.60 -28.03 17.70
CA ALA A 104 6.80 -27.95 16.86
C ALA A 104 6.46 -27.62 15.39
N SER A 105 5.26 -27.98 14.94
CA SER A 105 4.72 -27.60 13.64
C SER A 105 3.19 -27.49 13.69
N PRO A 106 2.55 -26.79 12.72
CA PRO A 106 1.10 -26.80 12.58
C PRO A 106 0.48 -28.20 12.45
N ASP A 107 1.22 -29.17 11.94
CA ASP A 107 0.70 -30.52 11.67
C ASP A 107 0.46 -31.33 12.95
N GLU A 108 1.16 -31.02 14.04
CA GLU A 108 0.91 -31.64 15.35
C GLU A 108 -0.51 -31.35 15.88
N LEU A 109 -1.21 -30.34 15.34
CA LEU A 109 -2.63 -30.11 15.63
C LEU A 109 -3.53 -31.26 15.16
N PHE A 110 -3.13 -32.02 14.12
CA PHE A 110 -3.91 -33.15 13.62
C PHE A 110 -3.80 -34.40 14.49
N ASP A 111 -2.81 -34.45 15.38
CA ASP A 111 -2.63 -35.56 16.33
C ASP A 111 -3.46 -35.41 17.60
N LEU A 112 -4.07 -34.24 17.81
CA LEU A 112 -4.94 -33.97 18.96
C LEU A 112 -6.34 -34.57 18.79
N PRO A 113 -7.04 -34.90 19.88
CA PRO A 113 -8.47 -35.19 19.84
C PRO A 113 -9.25 -34.04 19.21
N GLU A 114 -10.30 -34.33 18.42
CA GLU A 114 -11.07 -33.33 17.65
C GLU A 114 -11.56 -32.14 18.49
N GLU A 115 -11.98 -32.38 19.74
CA GLU A 115 -12.43 -31.32 20.65
C GLU A 115 -11.27 -30.39 21.05
N GLU A 116 -10.10 -30.94 21.39
CA GLU A 116 -8.91 -30.16 21.72
C GLU A 116 -8.30 -29.48 20.47
N GLN A 117 -8.40 -30.13 19.31
CA GLN A 117 -7.94 -29.60 18.04
C GLN A 117 -8.67 -28.31 17.67
N ASN A 118 -10.01 -28.31 17.78
CA ASN A 118 -10.83 -27.15 17.45
C ASN A 118 -10.52 -25.96 18.38
N ASP A 119 -10.38 -26.21 19.68
CA ASP A 119 -10.04 -25.18 20.66
C ASP A 119 -8.65 -24.58 20.39
N LYS A 120 -7.66 -25.42 20.09
CA LYS A 120 -6.29 -24.96 19.80
C LYS A 120 -6.20 -24.22 18.48
N LYS A 121 -6.89 -24.71 17.44
CA LYS A 121 -6.97 -24.03 16.15
C LYS A 121 -7.62 -22.65 16.31
N ALA A 122 -8.73 -22.56 17.04
CA ALA A 122 -9.38 -21.28 17.32
C ALA A 122 -8.44 -20.32 18.06
N GLN A 123 -7.69 -20.81 19.06
CA GLN A 123 -6.72 -20.02 19.80
C GLN A 123 -5.58 -19.49 18.92
N ILE A 124 -5.02 -20.32 18.02
CA ILE A 124 -3.96 -19.91 17.09
C ILE A 124 -4.50 -18.86 16.11
N VAL A 125 -5.67 -19.10 15.52
CA VAL A 125 -6.31 -18.17 14.57
C VAL A 125 -6.60 -16.83 15.25
N GLU A 126 -7.14 -16.84 16.47
CA GLU A 126 -7.44 -15.62 17.23
C GLU A 126 -6.17 -14.80 17.50
N GLU A 127 -5.10 -15.43 17.98
CA GLU A 127 -3.84 -14.74 18.28
C GLU A 127 -3.12 -14.27 17.00
N THR A 128 -3.18 -15.04 15.92
CA THR A 128 -2.68 -14.65 14.59
C THR A 128 -3.44 -13.42 14.09
N THR A 129 -4.77 -13.45 14.16
CA THR A 129 -5.65 -12.34 13.79
C THR A 129 -5.33 -11.09 14.62
N ARG A 130 -5.10 -11.24 15.92
CA ARG A 130 -4.75 -10.13 16.82
C ARG A 130 -3.46 -9.42 16.39
N ARG A 131 -2.49 -10.16 15.83
CA ARG A 131 -1.22 -9.60 15.34
C ARG A 131 -1.35 -8.94 13.97
N LEU A 132 -2.19 -9.49 13.09
CA LEU A 132 -2.29 -9.08 11.69
C LEU A 132 -3.43 -8.11 11.39
N LEU A 133 -4.40 -7.94 12.29
CA LEU A 133 -5.50 -7.00 12.13
C LEU A 133 -5.01 -5.56 12.35
N THR A 134 -4.43 -4.98 11.31
CA THR A 134 -3.99 -3.59 11.26
C THR A 134 -5.17 -2.62 11.22
N ASP A 135 -4.88 -1.33 11.48
CA ASP A 135 -5.92 -0.29 11.37
C ASP A 135 -6.42 -0.13 9.92
N ASP A 136 -5.55 -0.36 8.93
CA ASP A 136 -5.88 -0.27 7.50
C ASP A 136 -6.76 -1.44 7.05
N LEU A 137 -6.37 -2.68 7.38
CA LEU A 137 -7.20 -3.86 7.11
C LEU A 137 -8.58 -3.73 7.78
N ARG A 138 -8.62 -3.18 8.99
CA ARG A 138 -9.88 -2.87 9.67
C ARG A 138 -10.72 -1.83 8.90
N GLN A 139 -10.11 -0.79 8.32
CA GLN A 139 -10.84 0.17 7.49
C GLN A 139 -11.39 -0.48 6.22
N GLU A 140 -10.63 -1.36 5.57
CA GLU A 140 -11.10 -2.13 4.41
C GLU A 140 -12.31 -2.99 4.75
N ILE A 141 -12.26 -3.72 5.88
CA ILE A 141 -13.39 -4.52 6.37
C ILE A 141 -14.62 -3.63 6.65
N LEU A 142 -14.43 -2.47 7.27
CA LEU A 142 -15.52 -1.53 7.55
C LEU A 142 -16.15 -0.97 6.27
N ALA A 143 -15.34 -0.70 5.24
CA ALA A 143 -15.80 -0.22 3.94
C ALA A 143 -16.58 -1.31 3.18
N ALA A 144 -16.09 -2.55 3.18
CA ALA A 144 -16.80 -3.68 2.59
C ALA A 144 -18.11 -4.00 3.32
N LEU A 145 -18.12 -3.93 4.64
CA LEU A 145 -19.35 -4.04 5.43
C LEU A 145 -20.37 -2.94 5.06
N ASP A 146 -19.91 -1.73 4.74
CA ASP A 146 -20.80 -0.66 4.30
C ASP A 146 -21.42 -0.98 2.95
N GLY A 147 -20.59 -1.42 2.00
CA GLY A 147 -21.04 -1.91 0.69
C GLY A 147 -22.07 -3.03 0.82
N LEU A 148 -21.74 -4.06 1.61
CA LEU A 148 -22.61 -5.20 1.88
C LEU A 148 -23.95 -4.73 2.49
N ARG A 149 -23.91 -3.91 3.54
CA ARG A 149 -25.11 -3.37 4.19
C ARG A 149 -25.98 -2.61 3.19
N GLN A 150 -25.40 -1.74 2.39
CA GLN A 150 -26.14 -0.97 1.38
C GLN A 150 -26.78 -1.86 0.32
N ARG A 151 -26.08 -2.91 -0.15
CA ARG A 151 -26.62 -3.89 -1.10
C ARG A 151 -27.77 -4.69 -0.49
N LEU A 152 -27.58 -5.27 0.69
CA LEU A 152 -28.60 -6.05 1.40
C LEU A 152 -29.87 -5.20 1.66
N LYS A 153 -29.72 -3.93 2.00
CA LYS A 153 -30.85 -2.99 2.14
C LYS A 153 -31.62 -2.80 0.83
N LYS A 154 -30.92 -2.69 -0.30
CA LYS A 154 -31.54 -2.55 -1.63
C LYS A 154 -32.26 -3.84 -2.05
N GLU A 155 -31.71 -5.00 -1.70
CA GLU A 155 -32.27 -6.32 -2.00
C GLU A 155 -33.40 -6.75 -1.05
N GLY A 156 -33.54 -6.07 0.10
CA GLY A 156 -34.60 -6.33 1.08
C GLY A 156 -34.22 -7.30 2.22
N TYR A 157 -32.96 -7.73 2.28
CA TYR A 157 -32.39 -8.59 3.32
C TYR A 157 -32.11 -7.80 4.60
N ARG A 158 -33.18 -7.44 5.32
CA ARG A 158 -33.09 -6.53 6.48
C ARG A 158 -32.35 -7.12 7.68
N ALA A 159 -32.46 -8.42 7.93
CA ALA A 159 -31.82 -9.05 9.09
C ALA A 159 -30.29 -9.10 8.92
N GLU A 160 -29.86 -9.46 7.72
CA GLU A 160 -28.46 -9.53 7.31
C GLU A 160 -27.85 -8.12 7.27
N ALA A 161 -28.58 -7.12 6.76
CA ALA A 161 -28.17 -5.73 6.81
C ALA A 161 -27.99 -5.24 8.27
N ALA A 162 -28.86 -5.67 9.19
CA ALA A 162 -28.75 -5.34 10.61
C ALA A 162 -27.54 -6.00 11.26
N ARG A 163 -27.23 -7.27 10.92
CA ARG A 163 -25.99 -7.95 11.35
C ARG A 163 -24.74 -7.22 10.83
N ALA A 164 -24.72 -6.82 9.56
CA ALA A 164 -23.61 -6.04 8.98
C ALA A 164 -23.43 -4.69 9.71
N ALA A 165 -24.52 -3.98 10.01
CA ALA A 165 -24.48 -2.74 10.79
C ALA A 165 -23.93 -2.98 12.21
N GLY A 166 -24.32 -4.08 12.86
CA GLY A 166 -23.78 -4.50 14.16
C GLY A 166 -22.27 -4.73 14.12
N LEU A 167 -21.76 -5.44 13.11
CA LEU A 167 -20.33 -5.63 12.91
C LEU A 167 -19.61 -4.29 12.70
N GLN A 168 -20.17 -3.37 11.92
CA GLN A 168 -19.58 -2.04 11.71
C GLN A 168 -19.47 -1.24 13.02
N LEU A 169 -20.48 -1.31 13.89
CA LEU A 169 -20.43 -0.66 15.19
C LEU A 169 -19.33 -1.26 16.08
N VAL A 170 -19.24 -2.59 16.15
CA VAL A 170 -18.25 -3.29 16.99
C VAL A 170 -16.82 -3.10 16.47
N LEU A 171 -16.58 -3.16 15.17
CA LEU A 171 -15.27 -2.91 14.55
C LEU A 171 -14.89 -1.42 14.54
N GLY A 172 -15.89 -0.54 14.53
CA GLY A 172 -15.72 0.91 14.59
C GLY A 172 -15.36 1.43 15.98
N ASP A 173 -15.81 0.75 17.04
CA ASP A 173 -15.49 1.13 18.42
C ASP A 173 -14.14 0.55 18.88
N ARG A 174 -13.19 1.43 19.20
CA ARG A 174 -11.87 1.02 19.72
C ARG A 174 -11.96 0.36 21.10
N LYS A 175 -13.04 0.55 21.85
CA LYS A 175 -13.23 -0.11 23.15
C LYS A 175 -13.45 -1.62 23.02
N SER A 176 -14.02 -2.06 21.90
CA SER A 176 -14.23 -3.48 21.58
C SER A 176 -13.05 -4.12 20.84
N LYS A 177 -11.87 -3.46 20.79
CA LYS A 177 -10.69 -3.99 20.09
C LYS A 177 -10.30 -5.40 20.50
N GLY A 178 -10.50 -5.77 21.77
CA GLY A 178 -10.23 -7.13 22.25
C GLY A 178 -11.13 -8.21 21.64
N LEU A 179 -12.31 -7.84 21.14
CA LEU A 179 -13.30 -8.76 20.57
C LEU A 179 -13.15 -8.92 19.04
N TRP A 180 -12.44 -8.02 18.36
CA TRP A 180 -12.34 -8.10 16.90
C TRP A 180 -11.80 -9.43 16.39
N PRO A 181 -10.76 -10.04 17.01
CA PRO A 181 -10.22 -11.33 16.56
C PRO A 181 -11.19 -12.51 16.70
N THR A 182 -12.26 -12.36 17.48
CA THR A 182 -13.25 -13.41 17.72
C THR A 182 -14.49 -13.27 16.84
N LEU A 183 -14.56 -12.23 16.00
CA LEU A 183 -15.67 -12.06 15.07
C LEU A 183 -15.51 -13.02 13.88
N GLY A 184 -16.55 -13.78 13.56
CA GLY A 184 -16.50 -14.79 12.50
C GLY A 184 -16.09 -14.25 11.14
N LEU A 185 -16.55 -13.06 10.75
CA LEU A 185 -16.12 -12.39 9.52
C LEU A 185 -14.60 -12.16 9.50
N VAL A 186 -14.03 -11.67 10.60
CA VAL A 186 -12.59 -11.38 10.68
C VAL A 186 -11.79 -12.68 10.63
N GLN A 187 -12.23 -13.71 11.36
CA GLN A 187 -11.61 -15.02 11.31
C GLN A 187 -11.68 -15.64 9.91
N ALA A 188 -12.82 -15.51 9.23
CA ALA A 188 -12.99 -16.04 7.88
C ALA A 188 -12.06 -15.35 6.86
N ILE A 189 -11.86 -14.03 6.98
CA ILE A 189 -10.87 -13.29 6.19
C ILE A 189 -9.45 -13.81 6.46
N MET A 190 -9.12 -14.05 7.73
CA MET A 190 -7.80 -14.57 8.13
C MET A 190 -7.56 -15.99 7.62
N LEU A 191 -8.56 -16.86 7.71
CA LEU A 191 -8.50 -18.22 7.18
C LEU A 191 -8.33 -18.23 5.66
N ARG A 192 -9.05 -17.37 4.93
CA ARG A 192 -8.84 -17.20 3.49
C ARG A 192 -7.46 -16.65 3.16
N SER A 193 -6.93 -15.76 4.00
CA SER A 193 -5.57 -15.22 3.84
C SER A 193 -4.50 -16.27 4.12
N LEU A 194 -4.74 -17.18 5.07
CA LEU A 194 -3.92 -18.36 5.31
C LEU A 194 -3.95 -19.32 4.13
N GLU A 195 -5.14 -19.63 3.61
CA GLU A 195 -5.29 -20.48 2.42
C GLU A 195 -4.51 -19.88 1.23
N ALA A 196 -4.66 -18.58 0.98
CA ALA A 196 -3.87 -17.87 -0.03
C ALA A 196 -2.37 -17.94 0.22
N GLY A 197 -1.95 -17.78 1.48
CA GLY A 197 -0.54 -17.81 1.83
C GLY A 197 0.07 -19.19 1.60
N PHE A 198 -0.61 -20.26 2.02
CA PHE A 198 -0.14 -21.62 1.80
C PHE A 198 -0.11 -21.99 0.31
N GLU A 199 -1.11 -21.59 -0.47
CA GLU A 199 -1.07 -21.80 -1.93
C GLU A 199 0.12 -21.05 -2.55
N LEU A 200 0.33 -19.79 -2.20
CA LEU A 200 1.46 -19.02 -2.71
C LEU A 200 2.81 -19.60 -2.31
N VAL A 201 2.97 -20.08 -1.06
CA VAL A 201 4.20 -20.77 -0.63
C VAL A 201 4.38 -22.10 -1.39
N SER A 202 3.29 -22.85 -1.64
CA SER A 202 3.36 -24.11 -2.38
C SER A 202 3.71 -23.93 -3.86
N VAL A 203 3.39 -22.76 -4.44
CA VAL A 203 3.81 -22.40 -5.81
C VAL A 203 5.34 -22.25 -5.88
N THR A 204 5.99 -21.94 -4.76
CA THR A 204 7.36 -21.41 -4.72
C THR A 204 8.36 -22.42 -4.15
N MET A 205 7.88 -23.33 -3.31
CA MET A 205 8.60 -24.53 -2.92
C MET A 205 8.65 -25.47 -4.13
N ASP A 206 9.84 -25.63 -4.71
CA ASP A 206 10.06 -26.72 -5.66
C ASP A 206 10.03 -28.04 -4.89
N ASP A 207 9.21 -28.99 -5.34
CA ASP A 207 9.19 -30.36 -4.82
C ASP A 207 10.59 -31.04 -4.86
N GLU A 208 11.55 -30.48 -5.62
CA GLU A 208 12.92 -31.00 -5.77
C GLU A 208 14.01 -30.25 -4.96
N ALA A 209 13.71 -29.12 -4.30
CA ALA A 209 14.69 -28.32 -3.54
C ALA A 209 14.72 -28.61 -2.03
N ALA A 210 13.99 -29.63 -1.56
CA ALA A 210 13.85 -29.96 -0.14
C ALA A 210 15.08 -30.64 0.50
N GLU A 211 16.25 -30.66 -0.15
CA GLU A 211 17.40 -31.42 0.37
C GLU A 211 18.62 -30.61 0.84
N ASP A 212 18.76 -29.28 0.66
CA ASP A 212 20.02 -28.65 1.14
C ASP A 212 20.04 -27.19 1.64
N ASP A 213 18.97 -26.37 1.60
CA ASP A 213 19.02 -25.00 2.17
C ASP A 213 17.75 -24.64 2.96
N GLU A 214 17.76 -24.90 4.27
CA GLU A 214 16.66 -24.63 5.22
C GLU A 214 16.42 -23.12 5.52
N ASP A 215 17.16 -22.19 4.89
CA ASP A 215 17.21 -20.79 5.35
C ASP A 215 16.77 -19.72 4.32
N ASP A 216 16.36 -20.06 3.08
CA ASP A 216 16.00 -19.06 2.06
C ASP A 216 14.60 -19.24 1.43
N ASP A 217 13.60 -19.51 2.28
CA ASP A 217 12.16 -19.36 1.95
C ASP A 217 11.75 -17.87 1.89
N SER A 218 12.59 -17.01 1.31
CA SER A 218 12.36 -15.58 1.25
C SER A 218 11.56 -15.18 0.00
N LEU A 219 10.78 -14.10 0.10
CA LEU A 219 10.13 -13.44 -1.05
C LEU A 219 11.13 -13.17 -2.20
N ALA A 220 12.41 -12.99 -1.89
CA ALA A 220 13.46 -12.77 -2.89
C ALA A 220 13.70 -13.99 -3.79
N ALA A 221 13.65 -15.22 -3.25
CA ALA A 221 13.71 -16.47 -4.01
C ALA A 221 12.50 -16.61 -4.96
N LEU A 222 11.32 -16.17 -4.52
CA LEU A 222 10.10 -16.06 -5.32
C LEU A 222 10.33 -15.21 -6.57
N TYR A 223 10.96 -14.05 -6.38
CA TYR A 223 11.28 -13.16 -7.48
C TYR A 223 12.46 -13.63 -8.34
N GLN A 224 13.25 -14.63 -7.92
CA GLN A 224 14.32 -15.19 -8.76
C GLN A 224 13.78 -16.23 -9.76
N LYS A 225 12.60 -16.80 -9.49
CA LYS A 225 11.94 -17.80 -10.35
C LYS A 225 10.85 -17.21 -11.25
N LEU A 226 10.71 -15.88 -11.32
CA LEU A 226 9.80 -15.24 -12.28
C LEU A 226 10.22 -15.60 -13.71
N GLY A 227 9.25 -16.01 -14.53
CA GLY A 227 9.47 -16.44 -15.92
C GLY A 227 9.62 -17.94 -16.14
N ASP A 228 9.48 -18.77 -15.10
CA ASP A 228 9.34 -20.22 -15.23
C ASP A 228 7.89 -20.60 -15.63
N PRO A 229 7.67 -21.22 -16.81
CA PRO A 229 6.34 -21.64 -17.25
C PRO A 229 5.62 -22.60 -16.30
N GLU A 230 6.35 -23.39 -15.49
CA GLU A 230 5.75 -24.28 -14.50
C GLU A 230 5.19 -23.48 -13.31
N LEU A 231 5.94 -22.48 -12.84
CA LEU A 231 5.53 -21.60 -11.76
C LEU A 231 4.33 -20.75 -12.18
N ASP A 232 4.32 -20.25 -13.41
CA ASP A 232 3.18 -19.52 -13.98
C ASP A 232 1.90 -20.36 -13.97
N ASN A 233 2.00 -21.65 -14.31
CA ASN A 233 0.85 -22.56 -14.29
C ASN A 233 0.37 -22.84 -12.86
N LYS A 234 1.29 -23.06 -11.90
CA LYS A 234 0.94 -23.23 -10.48
C LYS A 234 0.26 -21.97 -9.93
N LEU A 235 0.79 -20.79 -10.26
CA LEU A 235 0.21 -19.50 -9.87
C LEU A 235 -1.19 -19.28 -10.48
N GLU A 236 -1.36 -19.59 -11.78
CA GLU A 236 -2.68 -19.54 -12.42
C GLU A 236 -3.70 -20.47 -11.74
N GLN A 237 -3.27 -21.65 -11.29
CA GLN A 237 -4.13 -22.58 -10.57
C GLN A 237 -4.53 -22.03 -9.19
N ALA A 238 -3.58 -21.46 -8.45
CA ALA A 238 -3.85 -20.80 -7.17
C ALA A 238 -4.84 -19.62 -7.35
N ILE A 239 -4.63 -18.79 -8.37
CA ILE A 239 -5.52 -17.68 -8.72
C ILE A 239 -6.94 -18.17 -9.05
N LYS A 240 -7.08 -19.25 -9.82
CA LYS A 240 -8.40 -19.83 -10.15
C LYS A 240 -9.09 -20.43 -8.92
N LYS A 241 -8.33 -20.94 -7.96
CA LYS A 241 -8.83 -21.58 -6.74
C LYS A 241 -9.35 -20.56 -5.72
N ILE A 242 -8.67 -19.41 -5.59
CA ILE A 242 -8.94 -18.43 -4.52
C ILE A 242 -9.58 -17.17 -5.09
N PRO A 243 -10.88 -16.94 -4.84
CA PRO A 243 -11.57 -15.74 -5.30
C PRO A 243 -10.90 -14.45 -4.80
N GLY A 244 -10.60 -13.56 -5.74
CA GLY A 244 -10.03 -12.23 -5.47
C GLY A 244 -8.51 -12.20 -5.27
N LEU A 245 -7.83 -13.35 -5.33
CA LEU A 245 -6.37 -13.40 -5.24
C LEU A 245 -5.69 -12.65 -6.40
N GLU A 246 -6.21 -12.77 -7.63
CA GLU A 246 -5.72 -12.04 -8.81
C GLU A 246 -5.71 -10.52 -8.57
N ASN A 247 -6.85 -9.97 -8.15
CA ASN A 247 -6.97 -8.54 -7.88
C ASN A 247 -6.11 -8.09 -6.70
N TYR A 248 -5.97 -8.94 -5.67
CA TYR A 248 -5.06 -8.66 -4.56
C TYR A 248 -3.61 -8.57 -5.05
N LEU A 249 -3.14 -9.55 -5.82
CA LEU A 249 -1.79 -9.55 -6.38
C LEU A 249 -1.57 -8.35 -7.30
N GLY A 250 -2.55 -8.00 -8.14
CA GLY A 250 -2.51 -6.79 -8.97
C GLY A 250 -2.33 -5.51 -8.15
N LYS A 251 -3.05 -5.36 -7.02
CA LYS A 251 -2.85 -4.21 -6.12
C LYS A 251 -1.48 -4.20 -5.46
N GLN A 252 -0.91 -5.36 -5.14
CA GLN A 252 0.45 -5.44 -4.59
C GLN A 252 1.48 -5.02 -5.63
N VAL A 253 1.31 -5.44 -6.89
CA VAL A 253 2.12 -4.98 -8.03
C VAL A 253 2.04 -3.46 -8.16
N ASP A 254 0.83 -2.88 -8.16
CA ASP A 254 0.65 -1.42 -8.21
C ASP A 254 1.33 -0.70 -7.04
N LYS A 255 1.24 -1.27 -5.84
CA LYS A 255 1.88 -0.71 -4.62
C LYS A 255 3.40 -0.75 -4.73
N ILE A 256 3.98 -1.87 -5.17
CA ILE A 256 5.42 -2.03 -5.40
C ILE A 256 5.89 -0.98 -6.41
N TRP A 257 5.18 -0.80 -7.51
CA TRP A 257 5.44 0.25 -8.50
C TRP A 257 5.42 1.64 -7.88
N GLN A 258 4.33 2.01 -7.18
CA GLN A 258 4.20 3.33 -6.58
C GLN A 258 5.28 3.63 -5.54
N GLU A 259 5.61 2.66 -4.69
CA GLU A 259 6.63 2.82 -3.65
C GLU A 259 8.03 2.92 -4.26
N GLY A 260 8.36 2.08 -5.25
CA GLY A 260 9.63 2.11 -5.95
C GLY A 260 9.83 3.40 -6.76
N GLU A 261 8.84 3.80 -7.55
CA GLU A 261 8.88 5.05 -8.32
C GLU A 261 9.07 6.28 -7.43
N LYS A 262 8.39 6.29 -6.28
CA LYS A 262 8.55 7.36 -5.30
C LYS A 262 9.94 7.33 -4.68
N ALA A 263 10.46 6.16 -4.32
CA ALA A 263 11.79 6.02 -3.75
C ALA A 263 12.89 6.49 -4.72
N LEU A 264 12.72 6.22 -6.02
CA LEU A 264 13.60 6.79 -7.05
C LEU A 264 13.52 8.30 -7.05
N PHE A 265 12.32 8.86 -7.20
CA PHE A 265 12.14 10.30 -7.32
C PHE A 265 12.65 11.07 -6.08
N ASP A 266 12.46 10.51 -4.89
CA ASP A 266 12.90 11.08 -3.62
C ASP A 266 14.42 10.85 -3.37
N GLY A 267 15.13 10.16 -4.28
CA GLY A 267 16.56 9.83 -4.14
C GLY A 267 16.88 8.78 -3.08
N VAL A 268 15.86 8.13 -2.51
CA VAL A 268 16.04 7.04 -1.53
C VAL A 268 16.57 5.78 -2.21
N LEU A 269 16.13 5.54 -3.44
CA LEU A 269 16.63 4.47 -4.30
C LEU A 269 17.49 5.11 -5.41
N ASN A 270 18.81 4.97 -5.32
CA ASN A 270 19.75 5.45 -6.33
C ASN A 270 20.34 4.24 -7.07
N LEU A 271 19.94 4.04 -8.32
CA LEU A 271 20.34 2.87 -9.11
C LEU A 271 21.67 3.08 -9.86
N GLY A 272 22.21 4.30 -9.86
CA GLY A 272 23.39 4.69 -10.62
C GLY A 272 23.20 4.49 -12.11
N LEU A 273 22.04 4.87 -12.64
CA LEU A 273 21.73 4.74 -14.07
C LEU A 273 22.48 5.78 -14.89
N PHE A 274 22.69 6.97 -14.35
CA PHE A 274 23.27 8.10 -15.06
C PHE A 274 24.71 8.36 -14.63
N ASP A 275 25.54 8.77 -15.58
CA ASP A 275 26.90 9.20 -15.27
C ASP A 275 26.96 10.67 -14.81
N GLU A 276 28.14 11.12 -14.39
CA GLU A 276 28.32 12.46 -13.85
C GLU A 276 28.00 13.56 -14.87
N ALA A 277 28.40 13.38 -16.13
CA ALA A 277 28.16 14.36 -17.18
C ALA A 277 26.67 14.43 -17.55
N GLU A 278 25.98 13.30 -17.52
CA GLU A 278 24.55 13.22 -17.78
C GLU A 278 23.71 13.87 -16.68
N LEU A 279 24.12 13.68 -15.43
CA LEU A 279 23.50 14.32 -14.28
C LEU A 279 23.77 15.83 -14.26
N ASP A 280 24.97 16.28 -14.66
CA ASP A 280 25.30 17.71 -14.79
C ASP A 280 24.43 18.39 -15.84
N ALA A 281 24.31 17.79 -17.02
CA ALA A 281 23.45 18.32 -18.10
C ALA A 281 21.98 18.37 -17.69
N GLY A 282 21.49 17.36 -16.96
CA GLY A 282 20.14 17.37 -16.37
C GLY A 282 19.96 18.49 -15.35
N ALA A 283 20.95 18.70 -14.48
CA ALA A 283 20.93 19.73 -13.45
C ALA A 283 20.98 21.15 -14.04
N GLU A 284 21.72 21.35 -15.14
CA GLU A 284 21.72 22.61 -15.89
C GLU A 284 20.33 22.95 -16.44
N ILE A 285 19.62 21.96 -16.99
CA ILE A 285 18.24 22.15 -17.47
C ILE A 285 17.32 22.54 -16.29
N PHE A 286 17.42 21.80 -15.19
CA PHE A 286 16.63 22.06 -13.98
C PHE A 286 16.89 23.48 -13.44
N ASN A 287 18.16 23.85 -13.25
CA ASN A 287 18.57 25.14 -12.73
C ASN A 287 18.15 26.29 -13.66
N ARG A 288 18.27 26.11 -14.98
CA ARG A 288 17.82 27.12 -15.95
C ARG A 288 16.33 27.41 -15.80
N VAL A 289 15.49 26.38 -15.82
CA VAL A 289 14.03 26.54 -15.73
C VAL A 289 13.63 27.13 -14.36
N MET A 290 14.29 26.72 -13.29
CA MET A 290 14.03 27.25 -11.94
C MET A 290 14.50 28.70 -11.75
N THR A 291 15.58 29.11 -12.42
CA THR A 291 16.09 30.50 -12.38
C THR A 291 15.20 31.43 -13.20
N GLU A 292 14.82 31.02 -14.41
CA GLU A 292 13.84 31.74 -15.23
C GLU A 292 12.50 31.89 -14.48
N ALA A 293 12.10 30.87 -13.73
CA ALA A 293 10.91 30.90 -12.89
C ALA A 293 11.00 31.90 -11.73
N ALA A 294 12.17 32.04 -11.10
CA ALA A 294 12.38 32.99 -10.00
C ALA A 294 12.30 34.44 -10.49
N ASP A 295 12.89 34.74 -11.66
CA ASP A 295 12.87 36.06 -12.27
C ASP A 295 11.46 36.50 -12.68
N GLU A 296 10.63 35.58 -13.16
CA GLU A 296 9.22 35.86 -13.52
C GLU A 296 8.32 36.01 -12.28
N ALA A 297 8.53 35.20 -11.23
CA ALA A 297 7.73 35.25 -10.01
C ALA A 297 7.90 36.56 -9.22
N GLU A 298 9.08 37.20 -9.29
CA GLU A 298 9.30 38.53 -8.71
C GLU A 298 8.51 39.64 -9.43
N ALA A 299 8.10 39.41 -10.69
CA ALA A 299 7.40 40.39 -11.52
C ALA A 299 5.86 40.31 -11.43
N GLU A 300 5.28 39.22 -10.91
CA GLU A 300 3.84 38.93 -11.00
C GLU A 300 3.07 38.89 -9.66
N SER A 301 1.75 39.15 -9.72
CA SER A 301 0.86 39.12 -8.54
C SER A 301 0.32 37.71 -8.21
N GLU A 302 0.05 37.43 -6.92
CA GLU A 302 -0.31 36.10 -6.35
C GLU A 302 -1.20 35.12 -7.19
N PRO A 303 -2.26 35.53 -7.91
CA PRO A 303 -3.03 34.59 -8.73
C PRO A 303 -2.35 34.20 -10.06
N ALA A 304 -1.40 34.99 -10.57
CA ALA A 304 -0.64 34.72 -11.79
C ALA A 304 0.55 33.77 -11.53
N ALA A 305 1.11 33.81 -10.32
CA ALA A 305 2.15 32.88 -9.87
C ALA A 305 1.69 31.40 -9.90
N ALA A 306 0.41 31.10 -9.64
CA ALA A 306 -0.10 29.73 -9.70
C ALA A 306 -0.24 29.19 -11.14
N SER A 307 -0.48 30.06 -12.12
CA SER A 307 -0.43 29.69 -13.54
C SER A 307 1.00 29.53 -14.05
N SER A 308 1.92 30.41 -13.61
CA SER A 308 3.32 30.33 -14.04
C SER A 308 4.00 29.06 -13.51
N VAL A 309 3.75 28.64 -12.26
CA VAL A 309 4.28 27.36 -11.73
C VAL A 309 3.87 26.17 -12.59
N LYS A 310 2.64 26.15 -13.11
CA LYS A 310 2.17 25.04 -13.97
C LYS A 310 2.85 25.05 -15.33
N GLU A 311 3.02 26.23 -15.93
CA GLU A 311 3.72 26.40 -17.21
C GLU A 311 5.20 26.07 -17.09
N GLN A 312 5.85 26.50 -16.00
CA GLN A 312 7.25 26.21 -15.67
C GLN A 312 7.47 24.72 -15.40
N THR A 313 6.57 24.08 -14.65
CA THR A 313 6.63 22.62 -14.44
C THR A 313 6.51 21.89 -15.77
N GLN A 314 5.60 22.32 -16.65
CA GLN A 314 5.43 21.73 -17.97
C GLN A 314 6.66 21.94 -18.86
N ASP A 315 7.28 23.11 -18.80
CA ASP A 315 8.48 23.42 -19.56
C ASP A 315 9.68 22.59 -19.10
N LEU A 316 9.88 22.46 -17.78
CA LEU A 316 10.86 21.56 -17.20
C LEU A 316 10.66 20.11 -17.70
N PHE A 317 9.42 19.61 -17.65
CA PHE A 317 9.10 18.28 -18.16
C PHE A 317 9.43 18.15 -19.65
N ASN A 318 9.09 19.13 -20.48
CA ASN A 318 9.37 19.07 -21.92
C ASN A 318 10.86 19.10 -22.23
N GLN A 319 11.64 19.93 -21.53
CA GLN A 319 13.09 20.06 -21.76
C GLN A 319 13.84 18.81 -21.29
N LEU A 320 13.51 18.29 -20.11
CA LEU A 320 14.07 17.04 -19.62
C LEU A 320 13.62 15.84 -20.48
N ASP A 321 12.39 15.84 -20.98
CA ASP A 321 11.91 14.80 -21.90
C ASP A 321 12.72 14.79 -23.20
N ALA A 322 12.95 15.96 -23.81
CA ALA A 322 13.77 16.07 -25.00
C ALA A 322 15.20 15.60 -24.74
N TYR A 323 15.78 15.98 -23.61
CA TYR A 323 17.11 15.54 -23.20
C TYR A 323 17.20 14.02 -23.05
N LEU A 324 16.24 13.40 -22.35
CA LEU A 324 16.17 11.95 -22.18
C LEU A 324 16.05 11.22 -23.53
N VAL A 325 15.22 11.72 -24.45
CA VAL A 325 15.08 11.15 -25.80
C VAL A 325 16.40 11.20 -26.57
N GLU A 326 17.16 12.28 -26.45
CA GLU A 326 18.48 12.40 -27.08
C GLU A 326 19.52 11.49 -26.44
N LEU A 327 19.41 11.28 -25.12
CA LEU A 327 20.34 10.46 -24.35
C LEU A 327 20.17 8.96 -24.60
N PHE A 328 18.95 8.48 -24.84
CA PHE A 328 18.66 7.06 -25.00
C PHE A 328 18.91 6.53 -26.41
N THR A 329 20.18 6.53 -26.81
CA THR A 329 20.65 5.73 -27.95
C THR A 329 20.56 4.23 -27.64
N PRO A 330 20.53 3.34 -28.65
CA PRO A 330 20.55 1.89 -28.42
C PRO A 330 21.71 1.43 -27.53
N GLU A 331 22.89 2.02 -27.69
CA GLU A 331 24.07 1.72 -26.88
C GLU A 331 23.87 2.15 -25.42
N ARG A 332 23.24 3.31 -25.18
CA ARG A 332 23.00 3.77 -23.81
C ARG A 332 21.95 2.92 -23.11
N LEU A 333 20.93 2.47 -23.84
CA LEU A 333 19.95 1.50 -23.32
C LEU A 333 20.60 0.19 -22.90
N GLU A 334 21.52 -0.36 -23.70
CA GLU A 334 22.23 -1.57 -23.32
C GLU A 334 23.03 -1.39 -22.02
N GLN A 335 23.63 -0.20 -21.82
CA GLN A 335 24.32 0.12 -20.56
C GLN A 335 23.36 0.20 -19.38
N ILE A 336 22.20 0.83 -19.55
CA ILE A 336 21.17 0.93 -18.50
C ILE A 336 20.63 -0.46 -18.14
N ARG A 337 20.33 -1.30 -19.15
CA ARG A 337 19.90 -2.68 -18.95
C ARG A 337 20.96 -3.49 -18.21
N ALA A 338 22.23 -3.35 -18.61
CA ALA A 338 23.34 -4.01 -17.93
C ALA A 338 23.45 -3.55 -16.47
N ARG A 339 23.31 -2.24 -16.21
CA ARG A 339 23.33 -1.71 -14.85
C ARG A 339 22.16 -2.25 -14.02
N LEU A 340 20.94 -2.23 -14.55
CA LEU A 340 19.76 -2.76 -13.86
C LEU A 340 19.95 -4.25 -13.51
N LYS A 341 20.49 -5.04 -14.43
CA LYS A 341 20.82 -6.45 -14.18
C LYS A 341 21.85 -6.61 -13.06
N THR A 342 22.90 -5.79 -13.05
CA THR A 342 23.87 -5.78 -11.94
C THR A 342 23.21 -5.38 -10.62
N VAL A 343 22.35 -4.37 -10.62
CA VAL A 343 21.66 -3.89 -9.41
C VAL A 343 20.69 -4.93 -8.85
N VAL A 344 20.05 -5.74 -9.69
CA VAL A 344 19.22 -6.88 -9.24
C VAL A 344 20.04 -7.92 -8.46
N GLU A 345 21.33 -8.08 -8.80
CA GLU A 345 22.25 -9.02 -8.17
C GLU A 345 23.00 -8.43 -6.95
N GLU A 346 23.01 -7.10 -6.79
CA GLU A 346 23.66 -6.40 -5.68
C GLU A 346 22.81 -6.47 -4.39
N GLU A 347 23.39 -6.97 -3.28
CA GLU A 347 22.74 -7.00 -1.96
C GLU A 347 22.76 -5.64 -1.22
N ASP A 348 23.38 -4.61 -1.81
CA ASP A 348 23.57 -3.30 -1.18
C ASP A 348 22.28 -2.46 -1.13
N TYR A 349 21.21 -2.90 -1.82
CA TYR A 349 19.93 -2.21 -1.84
C TYR A 349 18.99 -2.70 -0.74
N PRO A 350 18.12 -1.82 -0.19
CA PRO A 350 17.09 -2.26 0.74
C PRO A 350 16.19 -3.32 0.10
N ALA A 351 16.12 -4.50 0.72
CA ALA A 351 15.38 -5.67 0.22
C ALA A 351 13.91 -5.39 -0.16
N GLN A 352 13.30 -4.38 0.47
CA GLN A 352 11.95 -3.92 0.15
C GLN A 352 11.77 -3.40 -1.29
N TYR A 353 12.85 -2.95 -1.95
CA TYR A 353 12.80 -2.45 -3.33
C TYR A 353 13.26 -3.48 -4.37
N THR A 354 13.83 -4.61 -3.98
CA THR A 354 14.25 -5.68 -4.89
C THR A 354 13.13 -6.11 -5.87
N PRO A 355 11.86 -6.27 -5.45
CA PRO A 355 10.78 -6.62 -6.38
C PRO A 355 10.60 -5.57 -7.49
N TYR A 356 10.62 -4.30 -7.11
CA TYR A 356 10.49 -3.18 -8.02
C TYR A 356 11.63 -3.13 -9.04
N ILE A 357 12.87 -3.30 -8.58
CA ILE A 357 14.07 -3.29 -9.44
C ILE A 357 13.99 -4.44 -10.47
N LYS A 358 13.58 -5.63 -10.05
CA LYS A 358 13.43 -6.78 -10.95
C LYS A 358 12.37 -6.53 -12.02
N MET A 359 11.18 -6.10 -11.62
CA MET A 359 10.09 -5.78 -12.54
C MET A 359 10.50 -4.68 -13.54
N MET A 360 11.24 -3.68 -13.07
CA MET A 360 11.79 -2.63 -13.92
C MET A 360 12.83 -3.18 -14.91
N SER A 361 13.72 -4.07 -14.46
CA SER A 361 14.72 -4.70 -15.33
C SER A 361 14.05 -5.51 -16.45
N GLU A 362 12.96 -6.21 -16.14
CA GLU A 362 12.16 -6.96 -17.14
C GLU A 362 11.45 -6.02 -18.11
N ALA A 363 10.77 -4.98 -17.61
CA ALA A 363 10.12 -3.98 -18.44
C ALA A 363 11.11 -3.26 -19.38
N MET A 364 12.31 -2.97 -18.89
CA MET A 364 13.37 -2.33 -19.68
C MET A 364 13.96 -3.24 -20.76
N ASP A 365 13.83 -4.57 -20.66
CA ASP A 365 14.29 -5.52 -21.69
C ASP A 365 13.34 -5.56 -22.92
N GLU A 366 12.15 -4.95 -22.86
CA GLU A 366 11.22 -4.85 -23.99
C GLU A 366 11.75 -3.94 -25.12
N ALA A 367 11.32 -4.19 -26.36
CA ALA A 367 11.84 -3.48 -27.54
C ALA A 367 11.45 -1.99 -27.59
N ASP A 368 10.34 -1.66 -26.96
CA ASP A 368 9.70 -0.34 -26.87
C ASP A 368 9.80 0.27 -25.46
N ALA A 369 10.69 -0.26 -24.61
CA ALA A 369 10.88 0.20 -23.23
C ALA A 369 11.03 1.72 -23.09
N ILE A 370 11.72 2.42 -24.02
CA ILE A 370 11.84 3.90 -23.96
C ILE A 370 10.49 4.60 -24.01
N GLU A 371 9.54 4.08 -24.78
CA GLU A 371 8.23 4.72 -24.94
C GLU A 371 7.40 4.61 -23.65
N TYR A 372 7.48 3.45 -22.99
CA TYR A 372 6.65 3.14 -21.82
C TYR A 372 7.33 3.51 -20.48
N GLU A 373 8.65 3.32 -20.35
CA GLU A 373 9.42 3.51 -19.11
C GLU A 373 10.09 4.89 -18.99
N ARG A 374 9.75 5.81 -19.89
CA ARG A 374 10.25 7.20 -19.86
C ARG A 374 9.99 7.91 -18.53
N ALA A 375 8.82 7.68 -17.94
CA ALA A 375 8.45 8.28 -16.66
C ALA A 375 9.36 7.77 -15.53
N PHE A 376 9.77 6.51 -15.58
CA PHE A 376 10.75 5.93 -14.67
C PHE A 376 12.13 6.59 -14.84
N LEU A 377 12.62 6.67 -16.08
CA LEU A 377 13.94 7.26 -16.39
C LEU A 377 14.04 8.72 -15.94
N PHE A 378 12.96 9.48 -16.12
CA PHE A 378 12.84 10.83 -15.58
C PHE A 378 12.94 10.87 -14.05
N LYS A 379 12.20 9.99 -13.35
CA LYS A 379 12.22 9.93 -11.87
C LYS A 379 13.59 9.53 -11.35
N ALA A 380 14.26 8.57 -12.00
CA ALA A 380 15.62 8.16 -11.68
C ALA A 380 16.61 9.32 -11.85
N LEU A 381 16.55 10.06 -12.98
CA LEU A 381 17.40 11.23 -13.21
C LEU A 381 17.21 12.28 -12.09
N MET A 382 15.95 12.62 -11.79
CA MET A 382 15.60 13.58 -10.73
C MET A 382 16.09 13.16 -9.35
N GLY A 383 15.98 11.87 -9.03
CA GLY A 383 16.44 11.29 -7.77
C GLY A 383 17.95 11.32 -7.64
N GLU A 384 18.66 10.83 -8.65
CA GLU A 384 20.12 10.75 -8.65
C GLU A 384 20.75 12.15 -8.55
N MET A 385 20.19 13.15 -9.23
CA MET A 385 20.61 14.56 -9.09
C MET A 385 20.50 15.07 -7.65
N GLN A 386 19.46 14.69 -6.90
CA GLN A 386 19.25 15.13 -5.51
C GLN A 386 20.22 14.48 -4.52
N THR A 387 20.68 13.26 -4.82
CA THR A 387 21.58 12.51 -3.94
C THR A 387 23.05 12.92 -4.04
N ARG A 388 23.37 13.85 -4.95
CA ARG A 388 24.72 14.37 -5.08
C ARG A 388 25.11 15.17 -3.84
N PRO A 389 26.29 14.91 -3.25
CA PRO A 389 26.86 15.88 -2.33
C PRO A 389 27.05 17.19 -3.11
N TYR A 390 26.43 18.28 -2.63
CA TYR A 390 26.80 19.61 -3.10
C TYR A 390 28.28 19.77 -2.77
N ASP A 391 29.12 19.83 -3.80
CA ASP A 391 30.50 20.25 -3.63
C ASP A 391 30.44 21.73 -3.21
N GLU A 392 30.57 21.99 -1.92
CA GLU A 392 30.85 23.33 -1.39
C GLU A 392 32.28 23.70 -1.80
N THR A 393 32.50 24.00 -3.07
CA THR A 393 33.77 24.52 -3.57
C THR A 393 33.53 25.78 -4.40
N ASP A 394 34.31 26.80 -4.05
CA ASP A 394 34.48 28.12 -4.68
C ASP A 394 33.61 29.30 -4.21
N ASP A 395 33.20 29.32 -2.94
CA ASP A 395 33.09 30.59 -2.17
C ASP A 395 34.25 30.68 -1.15
N GLU A 396 35.50 30.43 -1.58
CA GLU A 396 36.64 31.05 -0.89
C GLU A 396 36.66 32.52 -1.30
N GLU A 397 35.92 33.32 -0.52
CA GLU A 397 35.98 34.77 -0.54
C GLU A 397 37.44 35.23 -0.59
N GLU A 398 37.69 36.01 -1.63
CA GLU A 398 38.88 36.79 -1.91
C GLU A 398 39.06 37.86 -0.82
N ASP A 399 39.29 37.46 0.43
CA ASP A 399 39.65 38.39 1.51
C ASP A 399 41.14 38.67 1.43
N GLY A 400 41.43 39.76 0.73
CA GLY A 400 42.75 40.35 0.63
C GLY A 400 43.31 40.72 2.01
N GLU A 401 44.52 40.25 2.27
CA GLU A 401 45.43 40.91 3.22
C GLU A 401 46.50 41.67 2.44
N ASP A 402 46.21 42.96 2.23
CA ASP A 402 47.24 44.00 2.25
C ASP A 402 47.95 43.93 3.62
N GLU A 403 49.23 43.54 3.66
CA GLU A 403 50.22 44.08 4.63
C GLU A 403 51.67 43.60 4.32
N ASN A 404 52.41 44.39 3.53
CA ASN A 404 53.70 45.01 3.92
C ASN A 404 54.32 45.89 2.83
#